data_AF-A0A7V1TUZ0-F1
#
_entry.id   AF-A0A7V1TUZ0-F1
#
_cell.length_a   1.000
_cell.length_b   1.000
_cell.length_c   1.000
_cell.angle_alpha   90.00
_cell.angle_beta   90.00
_cell.angle_gamma   90.00
#
_symmetry.space_group_name_H-M   'P 1'
#
loop_
_entity.id
_entity.type
_entity.pdbx_description
1 polymer ?
#
loop_
_entity_poly.entity_id
_entity_poly.type
_entity_poly.pdbx_seq_one_letter_code
_entity_poly.pdbx_strand_id
1 'polypeptide(L)'
;MQVDFNYIKHRISSHTAVRLHDATARHACVLVPFVMHHNALQLLLTKRTDRVEHHKGQISFPGGVVDKDDRSPEHTALRELQEELGITPTSVSVVGQIDDIHIPTGFIVTPVVGFVNTLDDMNISSEEVEEVLLIPFEKFFDPSLCRIETRELLGKLRQVYFYDVWKEPVWGATALIIKQLTDLMR
;
A
#
# COMPACT_ATOMS: atom_id res chain seq x y z
N MET A 1 23.22 -0.99 -3.00
CA MET A 1 22.81 -0.54 -1.66
C MET A 1 21.78 -1.53 -1.16
N GLN A 2 22.04 -2.20 -0.04
CA GLN A 2 21.07 -3.14 0.53
C GLN A 2 19.98 -2.30 1.20
N VAL A 3 18.75 -2.41 0.71
CA VAL A 3 17.61 -1.70 1.29
C VAL A 3 17.14 -2.49 2.50
N ASP A 4 17.46 -1.99 3.69
CA ASP A 4 17.10 -2.59 4.97
C ASP A 4 16.15 -1.70 5.79
N PHE A 5 15.75 -2.21 6.96
CA PHE A 5 14.85 -1.53 7.89
C PHE A 5 15.33 -0.11 8.24
N ASN A 6 16.62 0.04 8.59
CA ASN A 6 17.16 1.31 9.06
C ASN A 6 17.23 2.32 7.93
N TYR A 7 17.61 1.86 6.75
CA TYR A 7 17.63 2.67 5.54
C TYR A 7 16.23 3.21 5.20
N ILE A 8 15.21 2.34 5.16
CA ILE A 8 13.84 2.76 4.91
C ILE A 8 13.36 3.73 5.98
N LYS A 9 13.55 3.39 7.26
CA LYS A 9 13.16 4.26 8.37
C LYS A 9 13.76 5.65 8.23
N HIS A 10 15.04 5.74 7.87
CA HIS A 10 15.71 7.02 7.66
C HIS A 10 15.13 7.79 6.46
N ARG A 11 15.00 7.16 5.28
CA ARG A 11 14.46 7.81 4.08
C ARG A 11 13.03 8.30 4.28
N ILE A 12 12.16 7.52 4.94
CA ILE A 12 10.78 7.92 5.21
C ILE A 12 10.70 9.02 6.27
N SER A 13 11.45 8.92 7.38
CA SER A 13 11.41 9.94 8.44
C SER A 13 12.01 11.30 8.04
N SER A 14 12.88 11.32 7.02
CA SER A 14 13.44 12.54 6.43
C SER A 14 12.61 13.10 5.28
N HIS A 15 11.63 12.35 4.79
CA HIS A 15 10.74 12.77 3.72
C HIS A 15 9.65 13.69 4.25
N THR A 16 9.49 14.86 3.62
CA THR A 16 8.34 15.74 3.90
C THR A 16 7.24 15.39 2.91
N ALA A 17 6.27 14.62 3.38
CA ALA A 17 5.17 14.16 2.54
C ALA A 17 4.31 15.31 2.01
N VAL A 18 4.08 15.31 0.70
CA VAL A 18 3.14 16.23 0.05
C VAL A 18 1.71 15.81 0.39
N ARG A 19 0.94 16.75 0.94
CA ARG A 19 -0.47 16.56 1.27
C ARG A 19 -1.36 17.21 0.24
N LEU A 20 -2.36 16.45 -0.20
CA LEU A 20 -3.35 16.93 -1.17
C LEU A 20 -4.60 17.40 -0.44
N HIS A 21 -5.10 18.56 -0.84
CA HIS A 21 -6.33 19.13 -0.31
C HIS A 21 -7.32 19.31 -1.44
N ASP A 22 -8.39 18.51 -1.43
CA ASP A 22 -9.55 18.65 -2.30
C ASP A 22 -10.81 18.38 -1.47
N ALA A 23 -11.60 19.42 -1.23
CA ALA A 23 -12.81 19.32 -0.41
C ALA A 23 -13.90 18.44 -1.04
N THR A 24 -13.78 18.09 -2.32
CA THR A 24 -14.72 17.23 -3.04
C THR A 24 -14.27 15.78 -3.10
N ALA A 25 -13.01 15.50 -2.76
CA ALA A 25 -12.46 14.15 -2.79
C ALA A 25 -12.87 13.35 -1.56
N ARG A 26 -13.01 12.03 -1.74
CA ARG A 26 -13.10 11.10 -0.61
C ARG A 26 -11.69 10.76 -0.14
N HIS A 27 -11.49 10.69 1.18
CA HIS A 27 -10.20 10.33 1.75
C HIS A 27 -10.15 8.85 2.12
N ALA A 28 -9.04 8.21 1.79
CA ALA A 28 -8.72 6.85 2.16
C ALA A 28 -7.28 6.78 2.69
N CYS A 29 -6.99 5.79 3.52
CA CYS A 29 -5.65 5.53 4.01
C CYS A 29 -5.31 4.06 3.82
N VAL A 30 -4.06 3.81 3.44
CA VAL A 30 -3.53 2.45 3.32
C VAL A 30 -2.29 2.31 4.17
N LEU A 31 -2.10 1.15 4.77
CA LEU A 31 -0.82 0.80 5.34
C LEU A 31 0.06 0.21 4.23
N VAL A 32 1.31 0.64 4.17
CA VAL A 32 2.41 0.00 3.46
C VAL A 32 3.21 -0.82 4.47
N PRO A 33 2.79 -2.07 4.75
CA PRO A 33 3.44 -2.93 5.71
C PRO A 33 4.69 -3.58 5.12
N PHE A 34 5.83 -3.27 5.72
CA PHE A 34 7.05 -4.05 5.57
C PHE A 34 7.09 -5.17 6.62
N VAL A 35 7.50 -6.35 6.21
CA VAL A 35 7.69 -7.50 7.11
C VAL A 35 8.99 -8.21 6.78
N MET A 36 9.70 -8.65 7.83
CA MET A 36 10.83 -9.58 7.67
C MET A 36 10.29 -11.00 7.68
N HIS A 37 10.41 -11.69 6.55
CA HIS A 37 9.91 -13.05 6.40
C HIS A 37 10.89 -13.88 5.56
N HIS A 38 11.26 -15.07 6.04
CA HIS A 38 12.31 -15.92 5.46
C HIS A 38 13.63 -15.15 5.15
N ASN A 39 14.09 -14.31 6.08
CA ASN A 39 15.29 -13.47 5.96
C ASN A 39 15.28 -12.46 4.79
N ALA A 40 14.11 -12.17 4.22
CA ALA A 40 13.93 -11.14 3.20
C ALA A 40 12.98 -10.06 3.72
N LEU A 41 13.24 -8.81 3.32
CA LEU A 41 12.30 -7.72 3.53
C LEU A 41 11.22 -7.79 2.44
N GLN A 42 9.97 -7.93 2.85
CA GLN A 42 8.83 -8.14 1.97
C GLN A 42 7.77 -7.06 2.22
N LEU A 43 7.01 -6.72 1.18
CA LEU A 43 5.77 -5.97 1.31
C LEU A 43 4.62 -6.97 1.50
N LEU A 44 3.78 -6.72 2.50
CA LEU A 44 2.52 -7.42 2.67
C LEU A 44 1.44 -6.73 1.82
N LEU A 45 0.79 -7.50 0.97
CA LEU A 45 -0.32 -7.09 0.12
C LEU A 45 -1.50 -8.04 0.31
N THR A 46 -2.69 -7.60 -0.05
CA THR A 46 -3.91 -8.40 -0.06
C THR A 46 -4.46 -8.48 -1.48
N LYS A 47 -5.01 -9.62 -1.86
CA LYS A 47 -5.89 -9.75 -3.02
C LYS A 47 -7.32 -9.69 -2.51
N ARG A 48 -8.09 -8.72 -2.99
CA ARG A 48 -9.49 -8.56 -2.58
C ARG A 48 -10.36 -9.66 -3.19
N THR A 49 -11.37 -10.11 -2.44
CA THR A 49 -12.35 -11.07 -2.97
C THR A 49 -13.15 -10.48 -4.14
N ASP A 50 -13.91 -11.31 -4.85
CA ASP A 50 -14.89 -10.83 -5.85
C ASP A 50 -16.19 -10.28 -5.22
N ARG A 51 -16.32 -10.36 -3.88
CA ARG A 51 -17.54 -10.01 -3.15
C ARG A 51 -17.59 -8.52 -2.77
N VAL A 52 -16.44 -7.86 -2.63
CA VAL A 52 -16.34 -6.44 -2.26
C VAL A 52 -16.92 -5.53 -3.35
N GLU A 53 -17.51 -4.40 -2.99
CA GLU A 53 -18.18 -3.51 -3.96
C GLU A 53 -17.22 -2.85 -4.96
N HIS A 54 -15.97 -2.64 -4.55
CA HIS A 54 -14.95 -1.95 -5.33
C HIS A 54 -13.66 -2.77 -5.43
N HIS A 55 -12.94 -2.62 -6.55
CA HIS A 55 -11.60 -3.19 -6.75
C HIS A 55 -11.52 -4.72 -6.60
N LYS A 56 -12.58 -5.43 -7.01
CA LYS A 56 -12.68 -6.90 -7.02
C LYS A 56 -11.46 -7.56 -7.66
N GLY A 57 -10.87 -8.54 -6.97
CA GLY A 57 -9.72 -9.32 -7.43
C GLY A 57 -8.41 -8.53 -7.56
N GLN A 58 -8.37 -7.24 -7.19
CA GLN A 58 -7.16 -6.42 -7.31
C GLN A 58 -6.21 -6.69 -6.12
N ILE A 59 -4.91 -6.62 -6.41
CA ILE A 59 -3.86 -6.64 -5.39
C ILE A 59 -3.69 -5.21 -4.84
N SER A 60 -3.90 -5.06 -3.53
CA SER A 60 -3.84 -3.79 -2.83
C SER A 60 -3.02 -3.88 -1.56
N PHE A 61 -2.61 -2.72 -1.07
CA PHE A 61 -2.25 -2.58 0.33
C PHE A 61 -3.51 -2.68 1.20
N PRO A 62 -3.39 -3.19 2.44
CA PRO A 62 -4.50 -3.15 3.39
C PRO A 62 -4.84 -1.70 3.71
N GLY A 63 -6.13 -1.39 3.74
CA GLY A 63 -6.60 -0.02 3.90
C GLY A 63 -7.99 0.22 3.35
N GLY A 64 -8.51 1.40 3.64
CA GLY A 64 -9.90 1.73 3.35
C GLY A 64 -10.20 3.21 3.54
N VAL A 65 -11.49 3.51 3.56
CA VAL A 65 -11.99 4.88 3.62
C VAL A 65 -11.85 5.40 5.05
N VAL A 66 -11.50 6.69 5.19
CA VAL A 66 -11.46 7.34 6.50
C VAL A 66 -12.86 7.39 7.11
N ASP A 67 -13.02 6.87 8.33
CA ASP A 67 -14.26 6.98 9.11
C ASP A 67 -14.25 8.24 10.00
N LYS A 68 -15.43 8.70 10.41
CA LYS A 68 -15.63 9.86 11.29
C LYS A 68 -14.92 9.73 12.65
N ASP A 69 -14.73 8.48 13.10
CA ASP A 69 -14.12 8.16 14.39
C ASP A 69 -12.58 8.01 14.27
N ASP A 70 -12.05 8.08 13.04
CA ASP A 70 -10.61 8.03 12.80
C ASP A 70 -9.91 9.34 13.19
N ARG A 71 -8.90 9.20 14.04
CA ARG A 71 -8.21 10.35 14.64
C ARG A 71 -7.04 10.86 13.80
N SER A 72 -6.52 10.03 12.91
CA SER A 72 -5.40 10.32 12.04
C SER A 72 -5.33 9.31 10.88
N PRO A 73 -4.57 9.59 9.81
CA PRO A 73 -4.34 8.63 8.73
C PRO A 73 -3.77 7.29 9.21
N GLU A 74 -2.88 7.31 10.21
CA GLU A 74 -2.33 6.10 10.84
C GLU A 74 -3.43 5.29 11.53
N HIS A 75 -4.38 5.96 12.20
CA HIS A 75 -5.48 5.28 12.85
C HIS A 75 -6.35 4.53 11.85
N THR A 76 -6.73 5.18 10.73
CA THR A 76 -7.47 4.53 9.63
C THR A 76 -6.68 3.33 9.09
N ALA A 77 -5.41 3.51 8.74
CA ALA A 77 -4.60 2.44 8.15
C ALA A 77 -4.43 1.22 9.08
N LEU A 78 -4.27 1.45 10.39
CA LEU A 78 -4.13 0.39 11.39
C LEU A 78 -5.46 -0.29 11.71
N ARG A 79 -6.57 0.44 11.74
CA ARG A 79 -7.91 -0.12 11.90
C ARG A 79 -8.22 -1.07 10.75
N GLU A 80 -8.03 -0.62 9.51
CA GLU A 80 -8.28 -1.42 8.30
C GLU A 80 -7.36 -2.65 8.25
N LEU A 81 -6.08 -2.52 8.63
CA LEU A 81 -5.19 -3.69 8.75
C LEU A 81 -5.75 -4.73 9.74
N GLN A 82 -6.27 -4.28 10.88
CA GLN A 82 -6.84 -5.16 11.89
C GLN A 82 -8.15 -5.80 11.40
N GLU A 83 -9.01 -5.05 10.71
CA GLU A 83 -10.28 -5.56 10.15
C GLU A 83 -10.04 -6.58 9.04
N GLU A 84 -9.11 -6.31 8.12
CA GLU A 84 -8.82 -7.19 6.97
C GLU A 84 -8.00 -8.42 7.38
N LEU A 85 -7.02 -8.27 8.27
CA LEU A 85 -6.00 -9.30 8.54
C LEU A 85 -5.88 -9.73 10.00
N GLY A 86 -6.61 -9.11 10.92
CA GLY A 86 -6.53 -9.40 12.36
C GLY A 86 -5.26 -8.88 13.03
N ILE A 87 -4.34 -8.25 12.30
CA ILE A 87 -3.07 -7.78 12.85
C ILE A 87 -3.32 -6.58 13.75
N THR A 88 -2.96 -6.72 15.03
CA THR A 88 -3.21 -5.67 16.02
C THR A 88 -2.32 -4.45 15.76
N PRO A 89 -2.80 -3.21 16.03
CA PRO A 89 -2.00 -1.99 15.91
C PRO A 89 -0.69 -2.03 16.72
N THR A 90 -0.66 -2.74 17.85
CA THR A 90 0.53 -2.91 18.70
C THR A 90 1.63 -3.76 18.04
N SER A 91 1.28 -4.56 17.04
CA SER A 91 2.23 -5.34 16.24
C SER A 91 2.87 -4.53 15.11
N VAL A 92 2.52 -3.25 14.96
CA VAL A 92 3.00 -2.39 13.88
C VAL A 92 3.82 -1.22 14.42
N SER A 93 5.06 -1.12 13.96
CA SER A 93 5.90 0.05 14.19
C SER A 93 5.74 1.05 13.03
N VAL A 94 4.89 2.05 13.21
CA VAL A 94 4.69 3.11 12.19
C VAL A 94 5.94 3.97 12.07
N VAL A 95 6.37 4.22 10.83
CA VAL A 95 7.58 4.96 10.48
C VAL A 95 7.27 6.40 10.12
N GLY A 96 6.19 6.59 9.36
CA GLY A 96 5.81 7.87 8.79
C GLY A 96 4.87 7.67 7.62
N GLN A 97 4.69 8.74 6.83
CA GLN A 97 3.79 8.76 5.69
C GLN A 97 4.58 9.21 4.45
N ILE A 98 4.17 8.77 3.28
CA ILE A 98 4.67 9.29 1.99
C ILE A 98 3.61 10.19 1.34
N ASP A 99 3.86 10.72 0.15
CA ASP A 99 2.94 11.70 -0.44
C ASP A 99 1.57 11.08 -0.71
N ASP A 100 0.55 11.89 -0.55
CA ASP A 100 -0.79 11.51 -0.95
C ASP A 100 -0.86 11.31 -2.46
N ILE A 101 -1.67 10.34 -2.90
CA ILE A 101 -1.96 10.13 -4.32
C ILE A 101 -3.43 10.42 -4.61
N HIS A 102 -3.68 11.11 -5.72
CA HIS A 102 -5.03 11.29 -6.24
C HIS A 102 -5.31 10.23 -7.31
N ILE A 103 -6.35 9.43 -7.12
CA ILE A 103 -6.73 8.38 -8.08
C ILE A 103 -7.97 8.77 -8.89
N PRO A 104 -8.12 8.28 -10.13
CA PRO A 104 -9.21 8.70 -11.02
C PRO A 104 -10.63 8.48 -10.48
N THR A 105 -10.80 7.59 -9.50
CA THR A 105 -12.10 7.34 -8.86
C THR A 105 -12.53 8.46 -7.90
N GLY A 106 -11.74 9.53 -7.75
CA GLY A 106 -12.07 10.69 -6.90
C GLY A 106 -11.62 10.54 -5.45
N PHE A 107 -10.69 9.64 -5.18
CA PHE A 107 -10.08 9.48 -3.87
C PHE A 107 -8.72 10.16 -3.79
N ILE A 108 -8.44 10.74 -2.62
CA ILE A 108 -7.09 11.03 -2.14
C ILE A 108 -6.71 9.91 -1.17
N VAL A 109 -5.63 9.19 -1.49
CA VAL A 109 -5.13 8.08 -0.68
C VAL A 109 -3.85 8.53 0.02
N THR A 110 -3.83 8.44 1.34
CA THR A 110 -2.65 8.69 2.18
C THR A 110 -1.96 7.37 2.53
N PRO A 111 -0.73 7.11 2.04
CA PRO A 111 -0.01 5.90 2.38
C PRO A 111 0.81 6.08 3.67
N VAL A 112 0.55 5.22 4.64
CA VAL A 112 1.25 5.15 5.93
C VAL A 112 2.24 4.00 5.87
N VAL A 113 3.53 4.25 6.12
CA VAL A 113 4.56 3.21 6.12
C VAL A 113 4.77 2.67 7.51
N GLY A 114 4.74 1.34 7.66
CA GLY A 114 4.95 0.68 8.94
C GLY A 114 5.63 -0.67 8.81
N PHE A 115 6.23 -1.13 9.89
CA PHE A 115 6.83 -2.47 9.98
C PHE A 115 5.97 -3.37 10.86
N VAL A 116 5.57 -4.51 10.31
CA VAL A 116 4.82 -5.54 11.03
C VAL A 116 5.82 -6.48 11.71
N ASN A 117 5.73 -6.55 13.04
CA ASN A 117 6.68 -7.29 13.88
C ASN A 117 6.43 -8.81 13.86
N THR A 118 5.18 -9.23 13.70
CA THR A 118 4.78 -10.65 13.64
C THR A 118 3.56 -10.84 12.75
N LEU A 119 3.47 -12.00 12.11
CA LEU A 119 2.32 -12.45 11.33
C LEU A 119 1.54 -13.59 12.04
N ASP A 120 1.95 -13.97 13.24
CA ASP A 120 1.44 -15.17 13.94
C ASP A 120 -0.04 -15.03 14.34
N ASP A 121 -0.49 -13.79 14.59
CA ASP A 121 -1.85 -13.47 15.03
C ASP A 121 -2.79 -13.13 13.86
N MET A 122 -2.45 -13.47 12.62
CA MET A 122 -3.32 -13.17 11.48
C MET A 122 -4.64 -13.93 11.57
N ASN A 123 -5.73 -13.18 11.49
CA ASN A 123 -7.09 -13.70 11.34
C ASN A 123 -7.73 -13.01 10.13
N ILE A 124 -7.60 -13.65 8.97
CA ILE A 124 -7.94 -13.05 7.67
C ILE A 124 -9.46 -12.98 7.51
N SER A 125 -9.97 -11.79 7.20
CA SER A 125 -11.38 -11.60 6.84
C SER A 125 -11.67 -12.23 5.47
N SER A 126 -12.29 -13.41 5.47
CA SER A 126 -12.68 -14.10 4.23
C SER A 126 -13.76 -13.38 3.40
N GLU A 127 -14.36 -12.32 3.95
CA GLU A 127 -15.31 -11.47 3.22
C GLU A 127 -14.57 -10.50 2.30
N GLU A 128 -13.41 -10.01 2.75
CA GLU A 128 -12.67 -8.94 2.07
C GLU A 128 -11.40 -9.42 1.36
N VAL A 129 -10.70 -10.39 1.96
CA VAL A 129 -9.39 -10.86 1.50
C VAL A 129 -9.47 -12.30 0.99
N GLU A 130 -9.11 -12.49 -0.27
CA GLU A 130 -8.98 -13.80 -0.92
C GLU A 130 -7.61 -14.42 -0.65
N GLU A 131 -6.55 -13.61 -0.74
CA GLU A 131 -5.16 -14.07 -0.60
C GLU A 131 -4.32 -13.00 0.10
N VAL A 132 -3.41 -13.42 0.99
CA VAL A 132 -2.35 -12.56 1.54
C VAL A 132 -1.06 -12.87 0.81
N LEU A 133 -0.40 -11.83 0.32
CA LEU A 133 0.79 -11.92 -0.50
C LEU A 133 1.95 -11.27 0.25
N LEU A 134 3.08 -11.97 0.30
CA LEU A 134 4.34 -11.41 0.76
C LEU A 134 5.32 -11.36 -0.41
N ILE A 135 5.60 -10.15 -0.90
CA ILE A 135 6.42 -9.95 -2.10
C ILE A 135 7.76 -9.34 -1.68
N PRO A 136 8.91 -9.99 -1.98
CA PRO A 136 10.23 -9.41 -1.71
C PRO A 136 10.34 -8.01 -2.30
N PHE A 137 10.71 -7.04 -1.45
CA PHE A 137 10.69 -5.63 -1.84
C PHE A 137 11.67 -5.34 -2.99
N GLU A 138 12.77 -6.08 -3.05
CA GLU A 138 13.77 -6.01 -4.13
C GLU A 138 13.19 -6.27 -5.53
N LYS A 139 12.11 -7.07 -5.66
CA LYS A 139 11.46 -7.33 -6.96
C LYS A 139 10.93 -6.06 -7.62
N PHE A 140 10.53 -5.06 -6.84
CA PHE A 140 10.00 -3.80 -7.36
C PHE A 140 11.08 -2.88 -7.95
N PHE A 141 12.37 -3.23 -7.77
CA PHE A 141 13.48 -2.55 -8.42
C PHE A 141 13.90 -3.21 -9.75
N ASP A 142 13.40 -4.41 -10.06
CA ASP A 142 13.69 -5.10 -11.31
C ASP A 142 12.91 -4.47 -12.46
N PRO A 143 13.58 -3.82 -13.44
CA PRO A 143 12.89 -3.20 -14.56
C PRO A 143 12.21 -4.20 -15.48
N SER A 144 12.61 -5.48 -15.48
CA SER A 144 11.95 -6.53 -16.27
C SER A 144 10.58 -6.91 -15.71
N LEU A 145 10.33 -6.62 -14.42
CA LEU A 145 9.05 -6.86 -13.75
C LEU A 145 8.15 -5.62 -13.74
N CYS A 146 8.59 -4.50 -14.30
CA CYS A 146 7.83 -3.25 -14.33
C CYS A 146 7.53 -2.83 -15.78
N ARG A 147 6.25 -2.81 -16.14
CA ARG A 147 5.78 -2.26 -17.42
C ARG A 147 4.97 -0.98 -17.21
N ILE A 148 5.07 -0.07 -18.16
CA ILE A 148 4.37 1.21 -18.16
C ILE A 148 3.50 1.25 -19.41
N GLU A 149 2.20 1.47 -19.21
CA GLU A 149 1.26 1.64 -20.31
C GLU A 149 0.67 3.04 -20.29
N THR A 150 0.42 3.61 -21.47
CA THR A 150 -0.36 4.84 -21.57
C THR A 150 -1.82 4.47 -21.75
N ARG A 151 -2.68 4.88 -20.81
CA ARG A 151 -4.12 4.63 -20.85
C ARG A 151 -4.90 5.93 -20.76
N GLU A 152 -6.03 6.00 -21.44
CA GLU A 152 -6.96 7.11 -21.30
C GLU A 152 -7.80 6.90 -20.04
N LEU A 153 -7.71 7.84 -19.10
CA LEU A 153 -8.43 7.82 -17.82
C LEU A 153 -9.09 9.19 -17.62
N LEU A 154 -10.42 9.21 -17.57
CA LEU A 154 -11.24 10.44 -17.50
C LEU A 154 -10.88 11.46 -18.60
N GLY A 155 -10.74 10.99 -19.85
CA GLY A 155 -10.43 11.85 -21.00
C GLY A 155 -8.99 12.40 -21.03
N LYS A 156 -8.09 11.88 -20.19
CA LYS A 156 -6.67 12.26 -20.16
C LYS A 156 -5.80 11.03 -20.31
N LEU A 157 -4.79 11.10 -21.17
CA LEU A 157 -3.75 10.07 -21.25
C LEU A 157 -2.89 10.12 -19.98
N ARG A 158 -2.75 8.97 -19.33
CA ARG A 158 -1.96 8.79 -18.11
C ARG A 158 -1.07 7.57 -18.23
N GLN A 159 0.12 7.66 -17.65
CA GLN A 159 0.98 6.50 -17.46
C GLN A 159 0.44 5.65 -16.30
N VAL A 160 0.27 4.36 -16.55
CA VAL A 160 -0.17 3.37 -15.57
C VAL A 160 0.95 2.34 -15.42
N TYR A 161 1.40 2.17 -14.18
CA TYR A 161 2.43 1.21 -13.81
C TYR A 161 1.80 -0.15 -13.52
N PHE A 162 2.47 -1.21 -13.97
CA PHE A 162 2.15 -2.57 -13.62
C PHE A 162 3.41 -3.29 -13.18
N TYR A 163 3.33 -3.99 -12.06
CA TYR A 163 4.38 -4.84 -11.54
C TYR A 163 3.96 -6.30 -11.65
N ASP A 164 4.62 -7.07 -12.53
CA ASP A 164 4.34 -8.48 -12.79
C ASP A 164 5.11 -9.37 -11.79
N VAL A 165 4.82 -9.16 -10.49
CA VAL A 165 5.56 -9.76 -9.35
C VAL A 165 4.83 -10.94 -8.69
N TRP A 166 3.60 -11.22 -9.12
CA TRP A 166 2.75 -12.33 -8.69
C TRP A 166 2.03 -12.97 -9.89
N LYS A 167 1.02 -13.82 -9.65
CA LYS A 167 0.19 -14.43 -10.70
C LYS A 167 -0.60 -13.36 -11.47
N GLU A 168 -1.15 -12.40 -10.74
CA GLU A 168 -1.78 -11.19 -11.27
C GLU A 168 -0.86 -9.97 -11.09
N PRO A 169 -0.92 -8.98 -11.99
CA PRO A 169 -0.12 -7.78 -11.85
C PRO A 169 -0.61 -6.89 -10.71
N VAL A 170 0.33 -6.25 -10.00
CA VAL A 170 0.03 -5.12 -9.11
C VAL A 170 -0.05 -3.85 -9.96
N TRP A 171 -1.15 -3.09 -9.89
CA TRP A 171 -1.38 -1.92 -10.74
C TRP A 171 -2.19 -0.84 -10.03
N GLY A 172 -2.43 0.28 -10.73
CA GLY A 172 -3.28 1.35 -10.22
C GLY A 172 -2.67 2.07 -9.01
N ALA A 173 -3.49 2.33 -7.98
CA ALA A 173 -3.09 3.04 -6.77
C ALA A 173 -1.89 2.37 -6.08
N THR A 174 -1.96 1.04 -5.89
CA THR A 174 -0.92 0.23 -5.26
C THR A 174 0.41 0.38 -5.99
N ALA A 175 0.40 0.29 -7.33
CA ALA A 175 1.62 0.43 -8.13
C ALA A 175 2.19 1.85 -8.08
N LEU A 176 1.35 2.90 -8.02
CA LEU A 176 1.83 4.28 -7.84
C LEU A 176 2.53 4.47 -6.49
N ILE A 177 1.95 3.93 -5.41
CA ILE A 177 2.55 3.95 -4.06
C ILE A 177 3.89 3.21 -4.05
N ILE A 178 3.95 2.02 -4.66
CA ILE A 178 5.21 1.26 -4.80
C ILE A 178 6.24 2.03 -5.62
N LYS A 179 5.82 2.69 -6.71
CA LYS A 179 6.72 3.51 -7.53
C LYS A 179 7.32 4.65 -6.72
N GLN A 180 6.51 5.34 -5.93
CA GLN A 180 6.99 6.39 -5.02
C GLN A 180 7.95 5.85 -3.97
N LEU A 181 7.64 4.72 -3.33
CA LEU A 181 8.54 4.07 -2.38
C LEU A 181 9.89 3.74 -3.03
N THR A 182 9.89 3.11 -4.20
CA THR A 182 11.13 2.73 -4.89
C THR A 182 11.95 3.95 -5.31
N ASP A 183 11.32 5.06 -5.72
CA ASP A 183 12.00 6.33 -5.99
C ASP A 183 12.62 6.94 -4.72
N LEU A 184 11.91 6.89 -3.60
CA LEU A 184 12.41 7.34 -2.29
C LEU A 184 13.56 6.48 -1.75
N MET A 185 13.83 5.31 -2.32
CA MET A 185 14.95 4.45 -1.92
C MET A 185 16.16 4.53 -2.87
N ARG A 186 16.07 5.31 -3.95
CA ARG A 186 17.20 5.60 -4.85
C ARG A 186 18.02 6.76 -4.32
#